data_AF-X1QPB5-F1
#
_entry.id   AF-X1QPB5-F1
#
_cell.length_a   1.000
_cell.length_b   1.000
_cell.length_c   1.000
_cell.angle_alpha   90.00
_cell.angle_beta   90.00
_cell.angle_gamma   90.00
#
_symmetry.space_group_name_H-M   'P 1'
#
loop_
_entity.id
_entity.type
_entity.pdbx_description
1 polymer ?
#
loop_
_entity_poly.entity_id
_entity_poly.type
_entity_poly.pdbx_seq_one_letter_code
_entity_poly.pdbx_strand_id
1 'polypeptide(L)'
;RGKCRVKVENGFLEEHGIETQAKNLSPLTDCERKFLTKRQELEGYRLACQARIQGNVVVFVPEESRLRKQIVRKAATERTVDLKPAVRKYYVEMSLLNVAAVAWWLEGN
;
A
#
# COMPACT_ATOMS: atom_id res chain seq x y z
N ARG A 1 -12.66 -22.77 -5.86
CA ARG A 1 -13.49 -22.45 -4.67
C ARG A 1 -13.99 -21.01 -4.86
N GLY A 2 -15.23 -20.80 -5.33
CA GLY A 2 -15.79 -19.50 -5.78
C GLY A 2 -16.00 -18.44 -4.68
N LYS A 3 -14.99 -18.19 -3.85
CA LYS A 3 -14.98 -17.21 -2.76
C LYS A 3 -14.44 -15.84 -3.19
N CYS A 4 -14.01 -15.70 -4.44
CA CYS A 4 -13.42 -14.49 -5.01
C CYS A 4 -14.47 -13.65 -5.77
N ARG A 5 -15.73 -13.64 -5.31
CA ARG A 5 -16.84 -12.98 -6.02
C ARG A 5 -16.70 -11.46 -5.94
N VAL A 6 -16.92 -10.78 -7.06
CA VAL A 6 -16.95 -9.31 -7.15
C VAL A 6 -18.08 -8.91 -8.10
N LYS A 7 -18.66 -7.74 -7.91
CA LYS A 7 -19.63 -7.15 -8.82
C LYS A 7 -18.94 -6.04 -9.61
N VAL A 8 -19.08 -6.05 -10.93
CA VAL A 8 -18.52 -5.02 -11.81
C VAL A 8 -19.56 -3.94 -11.97
N GLU A 9 -19.19 -2.70 -11.66
CA GLU A 9 -20.04 -1.55 -11.94
C GLU A 9 -19.85 -1.14 -13.40
N ASN A 10 -20.93 -0.89 -14.12
CA ASN A 10 -20.88 -0.49 -15.53
C ASN A 10 -21.22 0.99 -15.65
N GLY A 11 -20.50 1.72 -16.49
CA GLY A 11 -20.72 3.14 -16.76
C GLY A 11 -19.59 4.04 -16.26
N PHE A 12 -19.85 5.35 -16.28
CA PHE A 12 -18.91 6.37 -15.81
C PHE A 12 -19.15 6.66 -14.34
N LEU A 13 -18.15 6.39 -13.50
CA LEU A 13 -18.18 6.71 -12.09
C LEU A 13 -17.48 8.05 -11.88
N GLU A 14 -18.27 9.12 -11.75
CA GLU A 14 -17.78 10.50 -11.57
C GLU A 14 -16.84 10.64 -10.37
N GLU A 15 -17.14 9.93 -9.28
CA GLU A 15 -16.33 9.90 -8.05
C GLU A 15 -14.88 9.46 -8.29
N HIS A 16 -14.64 8.60 -9.29
CA HIS A 16 -13.32 8.06 -9.59
C HIS A 16 -12.78 8.56 -10.95
N GLY A 17 -13.56 9.29 -11.73
CA GLY A 17 -13.21 9.74 -13.08
C GLY A 17 -12.94 8.58 -14.07
N ILE A 18 -13.53 7.41 -13.82
CA ILE A 18 -13.25 6.18 -14.56
C ILE A 18 -14.51 5.71 -15.28
N GLU A 19 -14.37 5.40 -16.57
CA GLU A 19 -15.37 4.66 -17.33
C GLU A 19 -15.10 3.15 -17.25
N THR A 20 -16.06 2.40 -16.74
CA THR A 20 -16.01 0.93 -16.70
C THR A 20 -16.93 0.36 -17.76
N GLN A 21 -16.38 -0.47 -18.63
CA GLN A 21 -17.12 -1.15 -19.69
C GLN A 21 -16.87 -2.66 -19.59
N ALA A 22 -17.86 -3.48 -19.96
CA ALA A 22 -17.74 -4.94 -19.91
C ALA A 22 -16.56 -5.48 -20.75
N LYS A 23 -16.19 -4.78 -21.84
CA LYS A 23 -15.03 -5.09 -22.68
C LYS A 23 -13.67 -4.85 -22.01
N ASN A 24 -13.64 -4.15 -20.88
CA ASN A 24 -12.41 -3.92 -20.10
C ASN A 24 -12.01 -5.17 -19.29
N LEU A 25 -12.82 -6.22 -19.34
CA LEU A 25 -12.55 -7.52 -18.75
C LEU A 25 -12.52 -8.60 -19.83
N SER A 26 -11.77 -9.66 -19.55
CA SER A 26 -11.81 -10.87 -20.37
C SER A 26 -13.24 -11.44 -20.47
N PRO A 27 -13.53 -12.21 -21.54
CA PRO A 27 -14.77 -12.95 -21.65
C PRO A 27 -15.06 -13.85 -20.45
N LEU A 28 -16.32 -14.26 -20.33
CA LEU A 28 -16.76 -15.12 -19.25
C LEU A 28 -16.21 -16.54 -19.44
N THR A 29 -15.51 -17.05 -18.43
CA THR A 29 -14.88 -18.37 -18.50
C THR A 29 -15.83 -19.48 -18.06
N ASP A 30 -15.62 -20.71 -18.53
CA ASP A 30 -16.43 -21.87 -18.11
C ASP A 30 -16.34 -22.14 -16.60
N CYS A 31 -15.18 -21.82 -16.00
CA CYS A 31 -15.01 -21.90 -14.55
C CYS A 31 -15.97 -20.96 -13.82
N GLU A 32 -16.21 -19.76 -14.34
CA GLU A 32 -17.13 -18.80 -13.74
C GLU A 32 -18.58 -19.26 -13.85
N ARG A 33 -18.98 -19.80 -15.01
CA ARG A 33 -20.33 -20.36 -15.21
C ARG A 33 -20.68 -21.47 -14.23
N LYS A 34 -19.68 -22.21 -13.73
CA LYS A 34 -19.88 -23.26 -12.72
C LYS A 34 -20.20 -22.71 -11.33
N PHE A 35 -19.83 -21.46 -11.01
CA PHE A 35 -19.98 -20.87 -9.67
C PHE A 35 -20.95 -19.68 -9.60
N LEU A 36 -21.33 -19.12 -10.75
CA LEU A 36 -22.28 -18.02 -10.89
C LEU A 36 -23.60 -18.53 -11.46
N THR A 37 -24.71 -18.01 -10.95
CA THR A 37 -26.02 -18.24 -11.56
C THR A 37 -26.23 -17.30 -12.75
N LYS A 38 -27.16 -17.64 -13.66
CA LYS A 38 -27.52 -16.77 -14.80
C LYS A 38 -27.93 -15.35 -14.37
N ARG A 39 -28.61 -15.24 -13.22
CA ARG A 39 -28.99 -13.95 -12.64
C ARG A 39 -27.78 -13.15 -12.18
N GLN A 40 -26.82 -13.80 -11.50
CA GLN A 40 -25.58 -13.15 -11.07
C GLN A 40 -24.72 -12.69 -12.24
N GLU A 41 -24.66 -13.47 -13.31
CA GLU A 41 -24.00 -13.07 -14.56
C GLU A 41 -24.62 -11.78 -15.13
N LEU A 42 -25.95 -11.70 -15.17
CA LEU A 42 -26.70 -10.51 -15.62
C LEU A 42 -26.52 -9.30 -14.70
N GLU A 43 -26.42 -9.52 -13.39
CA GLU A 43 -26.15 -8.47 -12.40
C GLU A 43 -24.68 -8.00 -12.39
N GLY A 44 -23.82 -8.57 -13.25
CA GLY A 44 -22.43 -8.16 -13.41
C GLY A 44 -21.46 -8.82 -12.43
N TYR A 45 -21.83 -9.93 -11.79
CA TYR A 45 -20.93 -10.66 -10.92
C TYR A 45 -19.87 -11.43 -11.73
N ARG A 46 -18.64 -11.39 -11.24
CA ARG A 46 -17.46 -12.08 -11.79
C ARG A 46 -16.67 -12.76 -10.68
N LEU A 47 -15.80 -13.70 -11.05
CA LEU A 47 -14.79 -14.22 -10.14
C LEU A 47 -13.48 -13.45 -10.37
N ALA A 48 -13.05 -12.66 -9.37
CA ALA A 48 -11.84 -11.84 -9.46
C ALA A 48 -10.57 -12.66 -9.76
N CYS A 49 -10.58 -13.94 -9.39
CA CYS A 49 -9.47 -14.85 -9.63
C CYS A 49 -9.43 -15.44 -11.06
N GLN A 50 -10.44 -15.17 -11.90
CA GLN A 50 -10.53 -15.63 -13.29
C GLN A 50 -10.66 -14.47 -14.29
N ALA A 51 -11.28 -13.37 -13.89
CA ALA A 51 -11.45 -12.20 -14.74
C ALA A 51 -10.10 -11.46 -14.92
N ARG A 52 -9.61 -11.40 -16.17
CA ARG A 52 -8.41 -10.63 -16.50
C ARG A 52 -8.80 -9.20 -16.85
N ILE A 53 -8.13 -8.24 -16.20
CA ILE A 53 -8.31 -6.81 -16.44
C ILE A 53 -7.56 -6.42 -17.72
N GLN A 54 -8.26 -5.79 -18.65
CA GLN A 54 -7.76 -5.29 -19.94
C GLN A 54 -7.94 -3.77 -20.10
N GLY A 55 -8.58 -3.12 -19.14
CA GLY A 55 -8.78 -1.67 -19.10
C GLY A 55 -9.18 -1.22 -17.69
N ASN A 56 -9.66 0.01 -17.55
CA ASN A 56 -10.09 0.51 -16.25
C ASN A 56 -11.41 -0.14 -15.83
N VAL A 57 -11.47 -0.60 -14.57
CA VAL A 57 -12.64 -1.30 -14.04
C VAL A 57 -12.82 -0.91 -12.58
N VAL A 58 -14.03 -0.50 -12.24
CA VAL A 58 -14.46 -0.37 -10.85
C VAL A 58 -15.24 -1.61 -10.44
N VAL A 59 -14.87 -2.17 -9.29
CA VAL A 59 -15.51 -3.37 -8.75
C VAL A 59 -15.97 -3.15 -7.32
N PHE A 60 -17.18 -3.60 -7.03
CA PHE A 60 -17.69 -3.73 -5.69
C PHE A 60 -17.37 -5.12 -5.13
N VAL A 61 -16.69 -5.17 -3.98
CA VAL A 61 -16.38 -6.42 -3.28
C VAL A 61 -17.49 -6.69 -2.26
N PRO A 62 -18.33 -7.72 -2.42
CA PRO A 62 -19.41 -8.02 -1.49
C PRO A 62 -18.88 -8.63 -0.19
N GLU A 63 -19.67 -8.57 0.88
CA GLU A 63 -19.24 -8.92 2.25
C GLU A 63 -18.75 -10.38 2.36
N GLU A 64 -19.37 -11.30 1.63
CA GLU A 64 -19.00 -12.72 1.64
C GLU A 64 -17.57 -12.94 1.13
N SER A 65 -17.09 -12.07 0.22
CA SER A 65 -15.71 -12.08 -0.28
C SER A 65 -14.74 -11.33 0.66
N ARG A 66 -15.25 -10.46 1.53
CA ARG A 66 -14.44 -9.70 2.51
C ARG A 66 -14.05 -10.55 3.72
N LEU A 67 -14.60 -11.76 3.88
CA LEU A 67 -14.34 -12.65 5.01
C LEU A 67 -12.87 -13.10 5.08
N ARG A 68 -12.05 -12.29 5.73
CA ARG A 68 -10.84 -12.66 6.46
C ARG A 68 -10.61 -11.61 7.56
N LYS A 69 -10.39 -12.12 8.78
CA LYS A 69 -9.78 -11.44 9.94
C LYS A 69 -8.72 -10.47 9.42
N GLN A 70 -8.74 -9.21 9.84
CA GLN A 70 -7.69 -8.25 9.48
C GLN A 70 -6.34 -8.85 9.94
N ILE A 71 -5.56 -9.38 9.00
CA ILE A 71 -4.23 -9.93 9.29
C ILE A 71 -3.27 -8.78 9.07
N VAL A 72 -2.70 -8.25 10.14
CA VAL A 72 -1.58 -7.33 10.05
C VAL A 72 -0.40 -8.12 9.46
N ARG A 73 -0.22 -8.03 8.13
CA ARG A 73 0.88 -8.72 7.41
C ARG A 73 2.24 -8.09 7.66
N LYS A 74 2.28 -6.92 8.30
CA LYS A 74 3.47 -6.31 8.89
C LYS A 74 3.41 -6.55 10.39
N ALA A 75 3.70 -7.77 10.84
CA ALA A 75 4.15 -7.91 12.22
C ALA A 75 5.28 -6.89 12.41
N ALA A 76 5.33 -6.19 13.55
CA ALA A 76 6.45 -5.33 13.89
C ALA A 76 7.70 -6.20 14.05
N THR A 77 8.29 -6.63 12.94
CA THR A 77 9.58 -7.28 12.91
C THR A 77 10.59 -6.17 13.15
N GLU A 78 11.37 -6.28 14.23
CA GLU A 78 12.57 -5.47 14.43
C GLU A 78 13.49 -5.69 13.23
N ARG A 79 13.38 -4.81 12.23
CA ARG A 79 14.39 -4.68 11.21
C ARG A 79 15.44 -3.75 11.78
N THR A 80 16.65 -4.26 11.95
CA THR A 80 17.82 -3.44 12.25
C THR A 80 18.06 -2.50 11.07
N VAL A 81 17.57 -1.28 11.18
CA VAL A 81 17.85 -0.22 10.21
C VAL A 81 19.16 0.42 10.63
N ASP A 82 20.20 0.29 9.82
CA ASP A 82 21.44 1.05 9.98
C ASP A 82 21.13 2.52 9.70
N LEU A 83 20.99 3.30 10.78
CA LEU A 83 20.64 4.71 10.70
C LEU A 83 21.84 5.47 10.12
N LYS A 84 21.72 5.91 8.86
CA LYS A 84 22.63 6.87 8.22
C LYS A 84 21.99 8.27 8.18
N PRO A 85 21.83 8.96 9.33
CA PRO A 85 21.20 10.26 9.36
C PRO A 85 22.07 11.29 8.62
N ALA A 86 21.41 12.22 7.92
CA ALA A 86 22.07 13.34 7.23
C ALA A 86 22.73 14.34 8.20
N VAL A 87 22.34 14.32 9.48
CA VAL A 87 22.85 15.21 10.53
C VAL A 87 23.40 14.36 11.68
N ARG A 88 24.61 14.68 12.14
CA ARG A 88 25.28 14.01 13.27
C ARG A 88 25.52 15.02 14.39
N LYS A 89 25.22 14.64 15.63
CA LYS A 89 25.56 15.43 16.82
C LYS A 89 26.97 15.06 17.25
N TYR A 90 27.84 16.05 17.40
CA TYR A 90 29.16 15.90 17.99
C TYR A 90 29.18 16.64 19.32
N TYR A 91 29.67 15.98 20.37
CA TYR A 91 29.94 16.60 21.65
C TYR A 91 31.42 16.96 21.68
N VAL A 92 31.71 18.24 21.91
CA VAL A 92 33.08 18.76 22.04
C VAL A 92 33.19 19.36 23.44
N GLU A 93 34.11 18.85 24.23
CA GLU A 93 34.53 19.51 25.47
C GLU A 93 35.62 20.51 25.15
N MET A 94 35.37 21.77 25.49
CA MET A 94 36.42 22.79 25.47
C MET A 94 37.19 22.72 26.78
N SER A 95 38.51 22.64 26.68
CA SER A 95 39.37 22.85 27.84
C SER A 95 39.19 24.28 28.34
N LEU A 96 38.84 24.43 29.61
CA LEU A 96 38.80 25.74 30.28
C LEU A 96 40.17 26.39 30.19
N LEU A 97 40.21 27.68 29.86
CA LEU A 97 41.43 28.48 29.94
C LEU A 97 42.00 28.32 31.35
N ASN A 98 43.16 27.66 31.47
CA ASN A 98 43.91 27.72 32.71
C ASN A 98 44.53 29.12 32.82
N VAL A 99 44.55 29.67 34.02
CA VAL A 99 45.16 30.99 34.30
C VAL A 99 46.67 31.00 34.02
N ALA A 100 47.30 29.81 33.91
CA ALA A 100 48.70 29.66 33.55
C ALA A 100 49.01 30.05 32.09
N ALA A 101 48.09 29.82 31.15
CA ALA A 101 48.27 30.22 29.74
C ALA A 101 48.17 31.73 29.53
N VAL A 102 47.42 32.44 30.39
CA VAL A 102 47.31 33.92 30.34
C VAL A 102 48.56 34.58 30.93
N ALA A 103 49.14 34.02 31.99
CA ALA A 103 50.37 34.52 32.59
C ALA A 103 51.56 34.48 31.61
N TRP A 104 51.69 33.40 30.83
CA TRP A 104 52.69 33.28 29.76
C TRP A 104 52.49 34.26 28.58
N TRP A 105 51.28 34.81 28.40
CA TRP A 105 50.97 35.74 27.31
C TRP A 105 51.15 37.22 27.72
N LEU A 106 51.14 37.53 29.03
CA LEU A 106 51.30 38.89 29.56
C LEU A 106 52.74 39.24 29.97
N GLU A 107 53.61 38.26 30.20
CA GLU A 107 55.04 38.46 30.53
C GLU A 107 55.96 38.38 29.31
N GLY A 108 55.39 38.35 28.10
CA GLY A 108 56.10 38.26 26.82
C GLY A 108 55.80 39.41 25.85
N ASN A 109 56.07 40.66 26.28
CA ASN A 109 56.48 41.77 25.41
C ASN A 109 57.25 42.82 26.22
#